data_AF-A0A519T2B3-F1
#
_entry.id   AF-A0A519T2B3-F1
#
_cell.length_a   1.000
_cell.length_b   1.000
_cell.length_c   1.000
_cell.angle_alpha   90.00
_cell.angle_beta   90.00
_cell.angle_gamma   90.00
#
_symmetry.space_group_name_H-M   'P 1'
#
loop_
_entity.id
_entity.type
_entity.pdbx_description
1 polymer ?
#
loop_
_entity_poly.entity_id
_entity_poly.type
_entity_poly.pdbx_seq_one_letter_code
_entity_poly.pdbx_strand_id
1 'polypeptide(L)'
;MRHGYFLVMAALMLVSQLATAQSTAWRPFQPGRVYSFLQTRGSATPTHVHTLRVDSAYTTVAGDSVYTFNRLLRAVPGGSGYTLFRSRNNLLGARLRWRPGTSDYYLEANAEPTLGSPTTPVALLLRPRTALGSTWVASSAPALTATLTSRTLDNVGTAPDSLATITLSNGQLVVLSKQHGLLQGPQWLTLSMGGVIPPNWQQYGPSTAGLGVYDPRKLFALGVGDELGYQLTAPWYATVSCQHGYRLRRIVARQQTADSLVLSYREQDIITTTNAPNCSGTPGTAYSAVRTGRWAFSLRTGASPQWPFMGLLAGEYRQMPGSTVWLTGQGYDLNLSTGSCLLEAVPLRFLGVYGA
;
A
#
# COMPACT_ATOMS: atom_id res chain seq x y z
N MET A 1 -1.92 23.32 -52.42
CA MET A 1 -1.28 23.07 -51.10
C MET A 1 -2.19 23.28 -49.88
N ARG A 2 -3.31 24.03 -49.94
CA ARG A 2 -4.17 24.30 -48.77
C ARG A 2 -5.03 23.11 -48.27
N HIS A 3 -5.21 22.05 -49.06
CA HIS A 3 -6.06 20.91 -48.68
C HIS A 3 -5.33 19.79 -47.92
N GLY A 4 -3.99 19.81 -47.89
CA GLY A 4 -3.19 18.82 -47.17
C GLY A 4 -3.34 18.94 -45.65
N TYR A 5 -3.46 20.16 -45.12
CA TYR A 5 -3.59 20.40 -43.68
C TYR A 5 -4.92 19.89 -43.09
N PHE A 6 -6.00 19.90 -43.88
CA PHE A 6 -7.30 19.37 -43.46
C PHE A 6 -7.28 17.84 -43.33
N LEU A 7 -6.62 17.14 -44.25
CA LEU A 7 -6.46 15.68 -44.18
C LEU A 7 -5.59 15.26 -42.99
N VAL A 8 -4.53 16.02 -42.70
CA VAL A 8 -3.66 15.76 -41.54
C VAL A 8 -4.40 16.00 -40.22
N MET A 9 -5.18 17.08 -40.10
CA MET A 9 -6.02 17.35 -38.91
C MET A 9 -7.12 16.30 -38.71
N ALA A 10 -7.79 15.87 -39.78
CA ALA A 10 -8.79 14.80 -39.72
C ALA A 10 -8.18 13.46 -39.30
N ALA A 11 -7.00 13.13 -39.84
CA ALA A 11 -6.24 11.94 -39.44
C ALA A 11 -5.80 12.00 -37.96
N LEU A 12 -5.33 13.16 -37.49
CA LEU A 12 -4.96 13.36 -36.07
C LEU A 12 -6.17 13.23 -35.13
N MET A 13 -7.35 13.74 -35.52
CA MET A 13 -8.58 13.55 -34.74
C MET A 13 -9.02 12.09 -34.70
N LEU A 14 -8.96 11.37 -35.83
CA LEU A 14 -9.27 9.93 -35.89
C LEU A 14 -8.30 9.07 -35.06
N VAL A 15 -7.00 9.39 -35.07
CA VAL A 15 -6.00 8.70 -34.24
C VAL A 15 -6.20 8.99 -32.75
N SER A 16 -6.62 10.21 -32.38
CA SER A 16 -6.95 10.57 -31.00
C SER A 16 -8.18 9.83 -30.47
N GLN A 17 -9.18 9.55 -31.32
CA GLN A 17 -10.37 8.78 -30.94
C GLN A 17 -10.05 7.29 -30.75
N LEU A 18 -9.17 6.71 -31.58
CA LEU A 18 -8.74 5.31 -31.44
C LEU A 18 -7.91 5.05 -30.16
N ALA A 19 -7.19 6.05 -29.64
CA ALA A 19 -6.47 5.94 -28.37
C ALA A 19 -7.42 5.73 -27.16
N THR A 20 -8.67 6.20 -27.24
CA THR A 20 -9.66 6.01 -26.17
C THR A 20 -10.29 4.61 -26.15
N ALA A 21 -10.18 3.85 -27.26
CA ALA A 21 -10.74 2.50 -27.37
C ALA A 21 -9.99 1.45 -26.50
N GLN A 22 -8.77 1.76 -26.04
CA GLN A 22 -8.04 0.92 -25.08
C GLN A 22 -8.60 0.97 -23.64
N SER A 23 -9.59 1.83 -23.38
CA SER A 23 -10.32 1.92 -22.10
C SER A 23 -11.46 0.89 -21.95
N THR A 24 -11.62 -0.01 -22.92
CA THR A 24 -12.73 -0.99 -22.92
C THR A 24 -12.43 -2.28 -22.14
N ALA A 25 -11.17 -2.57 -21.86
CA ALA A 25 -10.78 -3.76 -21.11
C ALA A 25 -10.96 -3.56 -19.60
N TRP A 26 -11.58 -4.52 -18.92
CA TRP A 26 -11.59 -4.57 -17.47
C TRP A 26 -10.15 -4.80 -17.00
N ARG A 27 -9.63 -3.98 -16.08
CA ARG A 27 -8.25 -4.15 -15.59
C ARG A 27 -8.29 -4.30 -14.08
N PRO A 28 -8.45 -5.53 -13.55
CA PRO A 28 -8.54 -5.76 -12.10
C PRO A 28 -7.39 -5.12 -11.34
N PHE A 29 -6.19 -5.13 -11.94
CA PHE A 29 -5.02 -4.41 -11.45
C PHE A 29 -4.28 -3.75 -12.62
N GLN A 30 -3.73 -2.57 -12.36
CA GLN A 30 -3.03 -1.73 -13.32
C GLN A 30 -1.63 -1.38 -12.79
N PRO A 31 -0.59 -1.41 -13.63
CA PRO A 31 0.73 -0.89 -13.29
C PRO A 31 0.67 0.58 -12.84
N GLY A 32 1.52 0.94 -11.87
CA GLY A 32 1.63 2.33 -11.38
C GLY A 32 0.47 2.79 -10.50
N ARG A 33 -0.40 1.89 -10.05
CA ARG A 33 -1.45 2.16 -9.06
C ARG A 33 -1.24 1.38 -7.76
N VAL A 34 -1.64 2.00 -6.66
CA VAL A 34 -1.74 1.39 -5.33
C VAL A 34 -3.21 1.18 -5.00
N TYR A 35 -3.53 -0.05 -4.62
CA TYR A 35 -4.86 -0.50 -4.21
C TYR A 35 -4.83 -0.72 -2.71
N SER A 36 -5.74 -0.06 -1.98
CA SER A 36 -5.90 -0.25 -0.54
C SER A 36 -7.08 -1.18 -0.29
N PHE A 37 -6.93 -2.16 0.59
CA PHE A 37 -7.97 -3.13 0.93
C PHE A 37 -8.13 -3.24 2.44
N LEU A 38 -9.38 -3.39 2.86
CA LEU A 38 -9.78 -3.71 4.22
C LEU A 38 -10.26 -5.15 4.31
N GLN A 39 -9.88 -5.81 5.40
CA GLN A 39 -10.42 -7.12 5.72
C GLN A 39 -11.74 -6.95 6.44
N THR A 40 -12.84 -7.34 5.80
CA THR A 40 -14.15 -7.38 6.45
C THR A 40 -14.38 -8.79 7.02
N ARG A 41 -14.51 -8.89 8.34
CA ARG A 41 -14.81 -10.14 9.04
C ARG A 41 -16.06 -9.95 9.90
N GLY A 42 -17.22 -10.32 9.36
CA GLY A 42 -18.50 -10.14 10.06
C GLY A 42 -18.77 -8.66 10.40
N SER A 43 -19.28 -8.39 11.60
CA SER A 43 -19.62 -7.04 12.09
C SER A 43 -18.44 -6.28 12.72
N ALA A 44 -17.22 -6.82 12.73
CA ALA A 44 -16.08 -6.15 13.34
C ALA A 44 -15.59 -4.98 12.47
N THR A 45 -15.37 -3.82 13.09
CA THR A 45 -14.77 -2.65 12.43
C THR A 45 -13.37 -3.02 11.93
N PRO A 46 -13.08 -2.87 10.63
CA PRO A 46 -11.78 -3.24 10.08
C PRO A 46 -10.71 -2.29 10.63
N THR A 47 -9.63 -2.85 11.21
CA THR A 47 -8.58 -2.07 11.88
C THR A 47 -7.37 -1.77 11.01
N HIS A 48 -7.10 -2.55 9.96
CA HIS A 48 -5.87 -2.39 9.17
C HIS A 48 -6.13 -2.26 7.68
N VAL A 49 -5.49 -1.26 7.05
CA VAL A 49 -5.43 -1.15 5.59
C VAL A 49 -4.22 -1.90 5.07
N HIS A 50 -4.46 -2.78 4.11
CA HIS A 50 -3.40 -3.45 3.37
C HIS A 50 -3.30 -2.89 1.96
N THR A 51 -2.09 -2.63 1.49
CA THR A 51 -1.87 -2.13 0.14
C THR A 51 -1.30 -3.18 -0.79
N LEU A 52 -1.83 -3.21 -2.00
CA LEU A 52 -1.40 -4.08 -3.09
C LEU A 52 -1.03 -3.22 -4.31
N ARG A 53 0.04 -3.59 -5.00
CA ARG A 53 0.49 -2.95 -6.24
C ARG A 53 0.98 -4.01 -7.22
N VAL A 54 0.99 -3.66 -8.50
CA VAL A 54 1.72 -4.44 -9.52
C VAL A 54 3.20 -4.08 -9.40
N ASP A 55 4.03 -5.10 -9.16
CA ASP A 55 5.48 -4.95 -8.97
C ASP A 55 6.24 -5.09 -10.28
N SER A 56 5.89 -6.09 -11.08
CA SER A 56 6.45 -6.27 -12.43
C SER A 56 5.40 -6.73 -13.43
N ALA A 57 5.67 -6.51 -14.71
CA ALA A 57 4.83 -6.94 -15.81
C ALA A 57 5.69 -7.60 -16.90
N TYR A 58 5.21 -8.70 -17.48
CA TYR A 58 5.87 -9.37 -18.60
C TYR A 58 4.85 -10.08 -19.48
N THR A 59 5.27 -10.48 -20.68
CA THR A 59 4.44 -11.27 -21.61
C THR A 59 4.94 -12.71 -21.65
N THR A 60 4.04 -13.69 -21.63
CA THR A 60 4.42 -15.10 -21.79
C THR A 60 4.73 -15.42 -23.25
N VAL A 61 5.35 -16.57 -23.50
CA VAL A 61 5.56 -17.09 -24.87
C VAL A 61 4.24 -17.26 -25.64
N ALA A 62 3.15 -17.53 -24.92
CA ALA A 62 1.80 -17.65 -25.50
C ALA A 62 1.13 -16.28 -25.80
N GLY A 63 1.79 -15.17 -25.49
CA GLY A 63 1.25 -13.82 -25.68
C GLY A 63 0.39 -13.30 -24.52
N ASP A 64 0.30 -14.04 -23.39
CA ASP A 64 -0.46 -13.59 -22.23
C ASP A 64 0.27 -12.43 -21.53
N SER A 65 -0.47 -11.41 -21.12
CA SER A 65 0.06 -10.36 -20.25
C SER A 65 0.00 -10.79 -18.79
N VAL A 66 1.12 -10.73 -18.08
CA VAL A 66 1.22 -11.14 -16.68
C VAL A 66 1.67 -9.95 -15.84
N TYR A 67 0.94 -9.67 -14.76
CA TYR A 67 1.23 -8.66 -13.76
C TYR A 67 1.49 -9.35 -12.42
N THR A 68 2.74 -9.31 -11.94
CA THR A 68 3.08 -9.85 -10.63
C THR A 68 2.76 -8.81 -9.56
N PHE A 69 2.26 -9.25 -8.41
CA PHE A 69 1.98 -8.35 -7.30
C PHE A 69 3.19 -8.24 -6.39
N ASN A 70 3.29 -7.11 -5.66
CA ASN A 70 4.30 -6.97 -4.61
C ASN A 70 4.14 -8.11 -3.59
N ARG A 71 5.25 -8.60 -3.03
CA ARG A 71 5.18 -9.68 -2.03
C ARG A 71 5.11 -9.10 -0.63
N LEU A 72 4.33 -9.76 0.22
CA LEU A 72 4.27 -9.44 1.65
C LEU A 72 5.27 -10.32 2.40
N LEU A 73 5.90 -9.77 3.45
CA LEU A 73 6.50 -10.62 4.47
C LEU A 73 5.41 -11.12 5.43
N ARG A 74 5.55 -12.36 5.91
CA ARG A 74 4.67 -12.95 6.92
C ARG A 74 5.50 -13.49 8.07
N ALA A 75 4.97 -13.35 9.28
CA ALA A 75 5.55 -14.02 10.44
C ALA A 75 5.43 -15.54 10.29
N VAL A 76 6.48 -16.27 10.71
CA VAL A 76 6.43 -17.73 10.80
C VAL A 76 5.36 -18.11 11.84
N PRO A 77 4.33 -18.90 11.46
CA PRO A 77 3.32 -19.36 12.40
C PRO A 77 3.97 -20.13 13.56
N GLY A 78 3.67 -19.74 14.81
CA GLY A 78 4.14 -20.43 16.01
C GLY A 78 5.62 -20.23 16.37
N GLY A 79 6.37 -19.38 15.66
CA GLY A 79 7.75 -19.07 16.00
C GLY A 79 7.87 -18.04 17.14
N SER A 80 8.67 -18.34 18.16
CA SER A 80 9.12 -17.35 19.14
C SER A 80 10.18 -16.44 18.51
N GLY A 81 9.75 -15.43 17.76
CA GLY A 81 10.63 -14.41 17.18
C GLY A 81 10.06 -13.71 15.94
N TYR A 82 10.61 -12.54 15.60
CA TYR A 82 10.29 -11.75 14.40
C TYR A 82 10.78 -12.38 13.09
N THR A 83 10.84 -13.70 12.99
CA THR A 83 11.29 -14.37 11.77
C THR A 83 10.20 -14.18 10.71
N LEU A 84 10.48 -13.27 9.78
CA LEU A 84 9.63 -12.96 8.65
C LEU A 84 10.11 -13.73 7.41
N PHE A 85 9.19 -14.37 6.70
CA PHE A 85 9.49 -15.00 5.40
C PHE A 85 8.73 -14.29 4.28
N ARG A 86 9.32 -14.30 3.08
CA ARG A 86 8.65 -13.80 1.87
C ARG A 86 7.48 -14.72 1.54
N SER A 87 6.27 -14.19 1.57
CA SER A 87 5.10 -14.95 1.15
C SER A 87 5.12 -15.18 -0.36
N ARG A 88 4.67 -16.36 -0.79
CA ARG A 88 4.42 -16.68 -2.21
C ARG A 88 3.28 -15.87 -2.81
N ASN A 89 2.37 -15.38 -1.96
CA ASN A 89 1.15 -14.69 -2.36
C ASN A 89 1.00 -13.37 -1.59
N ASN A 90 0.46 -12.35 -2.25
CA ASN A 90 -0.14 -11.20 -1.60
C ASN A 90 -1.57 -11.57 -1.09
N LEU A 91 -2.39 -10.59 -0.72
CA LEU A 91 -3.76 -10.78 -0.20
C LEU A 91 -4.66 -11.56 -1.16
N LEU A 92 -4.51 -11.27 -2.46
CA LEU A 92 -5.42 -11.70 -3.53
C LEU A 92 -4.72 -12.62 -4.55
N GLY A 93 -3.55 -13.17 -4.19
CA GLY A 93 -2.75 -14.05 -5.06
C GLY A 93 -1.33 -13.53 -5.30
N ALA A 94 -0.60 -14.21 -6.19
CA ALA A 94 0.76 -13.87 -6.58
C ALA A 94 0.82 -12.99 -7.83
N ARG A 95 -0.07 -13.22 -8.81
CA ARG A 95 -0.10 -12.48 -10.08
C ARG A 95 -1.47 -12.48 -10.72
N LEU A 96 -1.72 -11.53 -11.61
CA LEU A 96 -2.82 -11.50 -12.55
C LEU A 96 -2.29 -11.88 -13.93
N ARG A 97 -2.88 -12.88 -14.58
CA ARG A 97 -2.62 -13.19 -15.98
C ARG A 97 -3.85 -12.86 -16.82
N TRP A 98 -3.63 -12.12 -17.89
CA TRP A 98 -4.66 -11.72 -18.84
C TRP A 98 -4.35 -12.33 -20.21
N ARG A 99 -5.36 -12.99 -20.79
CA ARG A 99 -5.28 -13.50 -22.16
C ARG A 99 -5.87 -12.47 -23.12
N PRO A 100 -5.07 -11.88 -24.02
CA PRO A 100 -5.59 -11.01 -25.07
C PRO A 100 -6.64 -11.74 -25.92
N GLY A 101 -7.64 -11.02 -26.40
CA GLY A 101 -8.70 -11.56 -27.25
C GLY A 101 -9.90 -12.18 -26.51
N THR A 102 -9.69 -12.91 -25.42
CA THR A 102 -10.81 -13.54 -24.68
C THR A 102 -11.39 -12.67 -23.58
N SER A 103 -10.64 -11.68 -23.09
CA SER A 103 -10.98 -10.92 -21.87
C SER A 103 -11.15 -11.82 -20.64
N ASP A 104 -10.42 -12.94 -20.62
CA ASP A 104 -10.30 -13.83 -19.46
C ASP A 104 -9.16 -13.34 -18.57
N TYR A 105 -9.43 -13.23 -17.28
CA TYR A 105 -8.47 -12.81 -16.25
C TYR A 105 -8.29 -13.93 -15.24
N TYR A 106 -7.04 -14.35 -15.04
CA TYR A 106 -6.66 -15.39 -14.09
C TYR A 106 -5.95 -14.74 -12.90
N LEU A 107 -6.60 -14.72 -11.73
CA LEU A 107 -5.93 -14.42 -10.46
C LEU A 107 -5.22 -15.69 -10.03
N GLU A 108 -3.89 -15.69 -10.03
CA GLU A 108 -3.09 -16.88 -9.78
C GLU A 108 -2.34 -16.78 -8.46
N ALA A 109 -2.34 -17.86 -7.70
CA ALA A 109 -1.54 -18.04 -6.50
C ALA A 109 -0.59 -19.21 -6.63
N ASN A 110 0.45 -19.21 -5.80
CA ASN A 110 1.55 -20.19 -5.84
C ASN A 110 2.19 -20.27 -7.24
N ALA A 111 2.10 -19.20 -8.00
CA ALA A 111 2.50 -19.15 -9.40
C ALA A 111 4.00 -18.86 -9.61
N GLU A 112 4.71 -18.58 -8.51
CA GLU A 112 6.11 -18.23 -8.47
C GLU A 112 6.96 -19.46 -8.09
N PRO A 113 7.83 -19.95 -9.00
CA PRO A 113 8.62 -21.17 -8.78
C PRO A 113 9.80 -21.01 -7.81
N THR A 114 10.05 -19.79 -7.31
CA THR A 114 11.31 -19.38 -6.64
C THR A 114 11.49 -19.87 -5.19
N LEU A 115 10.72 -20.86 -4.72
CA LEU A 115 10.88 -21.46 -3.39
C LEU A 115 10.97 -23.00 -3.45
N GLY A 116 11.74 -23.51 -4.42
CA GLY A 116 12.27 -24.89 -4.41
C GLY A 116 11.26 -26.02 -4.62
N SER A 117 10.04 -25.72 -5.07
CA SER A 117 9.05 -26.74 -5.40
C SER A 117 8.24 -26.30 -6.61
N PRO A 118 8.07 -27.15 -7.65
CA PRO A 118 7.19 -26.86 -8.77
C PRO A 118 5.75 -26.90 -8.26
N THR A 119 5.21 -25.75 -7.88
CA THR A 119 3.80 -25.62 -7.55
C THR A 119 3.03 -25.18 -8.77
N THR A 120 2.07 -26.01 -9.21
CA THR A 120 1.09 -25.63 -10.23
C THR A 120 0.33 -24.40 -9.72
N PRO A 121 0.25 -23.31 -10.50
CA PRO A 121 -0.51 -22.14 -10.10
C PRO A 121 -1.96 -22.53 -9.89
N VAL A 122 -2.53 -22.09 -8.77
CA VAL A 122 -3.97 -22.19 -8.55
C VAL A 122 -4.60 -20.91 -9.07
N ALA A 123 -5.55 -21.02 -9.99
CA ALA A 123 -6.11 -19.87 -10.69
C ALA A 123 -7.61 -19.70 -10.40
N LEU A 124 -8.01 -18.45 -10.19
CA LEU A 124 -9.40 -17.98 -10.24
C LEU A 124 -9.64 -17.25 -11.55
N LEU A 125 -10.47 -17.83 -12.41
CA LEU A 125 -10.89 -17.28 -13.69
C LEU A 125 -12.06 -16.31 -13.51
N LEU A 126 -11.84 -15.06 -13.91
CA LEU A 126 -12.81 -13.98 -13.93
C LEU A 126 -13.18 -13.63 -15.37
N ARG A 127 -14.48 -13.56 -15.66
CA ARG A 127 -15.03 -13.25 -16.99
C ARG A 127 -16.01 -12.08 -16.93
N PRO A 128 -15.54 -10.84 -16.67
CA PRO A 128 -16.43 -9.69 -16.49
C PRO A 128 -17.25 -9.33 -17.73
N ARG A 129 -16.88 -9.83 -18.92
CA ARG A 129 -17.55 -9.58 -20.21
C ARG A 129 -18.51 -10.69 -20.66
N THR A 130 -18.63 -11.79 -19.92
CA THR A 130 -19.58 -12.85 -20.29
C THR A 130 -21.03 -12.34 -20.22
N ALA A 131 -21.98 -13.09 -20.81
CA ALA A 131 -23.39 -12.76 -20.70
C ALA A 131 -23.87 -12.87 -19.24
N LEU A 132 -24.78 -11.99 -18.82
CA LEU A 132 -25.39 -12.05 -17.48
C LEU A 132 -26.05 -13.42 -17.27
N GLY A 133 -25.93 -13.98 -16.06
CA GLY A 133 -26.40 -15.32 -15.71
C GLY A 133 -25.51 -16.47 -16.19
N SER A 134 -24.50 -16.21 -17.03
CA SER A 134 -23.56 -17.25 -17.46
C SER A 134 -22.76 -17.78 -16.28
N THR A 135 -22.59 -19.09 -16.23
CA THR A 135 -21.80 -19.79 -15.20
C THR A 135 -20.62 -20.52 -15.84
N TRP A 136 -19.45 -20.49 -15.21
CA TRP A 136 -18.25 -21.18 -15.68
C TRP A 136 -17.45 -21.78 -14.52
N VAL A 137 -16.54 -22.70 -14.84
CA VAL A 137 -15.57 -23.23 -13.87
C VAL A 137 -14.54 -22.13 -13.58
N ALA A 138 -14.57 -21.59 -12.37
CA ALA A 138 -13.72 -20.49 -11.94
C ALA A 138 -12.38 -20.97 -11.40
N SER A 139 -12.37 -22.09 -10.68
CA SER A 139 -11.17 -22.72 -10.14
C SER A 139 -11.37 -24.23 -10.08
N SER A 140 -10.30 -24.99 -10.27
CA SER A 140 -10.31 -26.45 -10.12
C SER A 140 -9.81 -26.92 -8.73
N ALA A 141 -9.10 -26.07 -7.99
CA ALA A 141 -8.52 -26.42 -6.69
C ALA A 141 -8.56 -25.24 -5.69
N PRO A 142 -9.65 -25.01 -4.96
CA PRO A 142 -10.85 -25.86 -4.88
C PRO A 142 -11.71 -25.72 -6.12
N ALA A 143 -12.57 -26.72 -6.34
CA ALA A 143 -13.59 -26.68 -7.37
C ALA A 143 -14.60 -25.57 -7.04
N LEU A 144 -14.57 -24.49 -7.82
CA LEU A 144 -15.49 -23.37 -7.70
C LEU A 144 -16.07 -23.06 -9.06
N THR A 145 -17.38 -22.80 -9.10
CA THR A 145 -18.00 -22.15 -10.25
C THR A 145 -18.22 -20.67 -9.95
N ALA A 146 -18.26 -19.87 -10.99
CA ALA A 146 -18.56 -18.45 -10.91
C ALA A 146 -19.69 -18.13 -11.87
N THR A 147 -20.60 -17.27 -11.43
CA THR A 147 -21.73 -16.77 -12.22
C THR A 147 -21.64 -15.25 -12.27
N LEU A 148 -21.75 -14.67 -13.46
CA LEU A 148 -21.86 -13.22 -13.60
C LEU A 148 -23.29 -12.81 -13.24
N THR A 149 -23.49 -12.28 -12.04
CA THR A 149 -24.83 -12.02 -11.49
C THR A 149 -25.34 -10.62 -11.81
N SER A 150 -24.47 -9.62 -11.90
CA SER A 150 -24.90 -8.28 -12.32
C SER A 150 -23.82 -7.53 -13.10
N ARG A 151 -24.28 -6.58 -13.91
CA ARG A 151 -23.47 -5.53 -14.51
C ARG A 151 -24.24 -4.22 -14.45
N THR A 152 -23.78 -3.28 -13.65
CA THR A 152 -24.48 -2.02 -13.35
C THR A 152 -23.56 -0.83 -13.59
N LEU A 153 -24.16 0.36 -13.75
CA LEU A 153 -23.43 1.62 -13.66
C LEU A 153 -23.64 2.15 -12.24
N ASP A 154 -22.55 2.34 -11.50
CA ASP A 154 -22.59 2.80 -10.12
C ASP A 154 -21.36 3.66 -9.81
N ASN A 155 -21.38 4.38 -8.70
CA ASN A 155 -20.27 5.25 -8.31
C ASN A 155 -19.19 4.48 -7.55
N VAL A 156 -17.94 4.62 -7.97
CA VAL A 156 -16.77 4.21 -7.19
C VAL A 156 -16.12 5.46 -6.61
N GLY A 157 -16.36 5.69 -5.32
CA GLY A 157 -16.07 6.98 -4.71
C GLY A 157 -17.02 8.05 -5.27
N THR A 158 -16.49 9.03 -5.99
CA THR A 158 -17.27 10.12 -6.60
C THR A 158 -17.46 9.98 -8.11
N ALA A 159 -16.86 8.97 -8.74
CA ALA A 159 -16.86 8.81 -10.19
C ALA A 159 -17.79 7.66 -10.62
N PRO A 160 -18.69 7.86 -11.60
CA PRO A 160 -19.52 6.78 -12.15
C PRO A 160 -18.65 5.80 -12.94
N ASP A 161 -18.90 4.51 -12.76
CA ASP A 161 -18.17 3.43 -13.42
C ASP A 161 -19.05 2.20 -13.66
N SER A 162 -18.67 1.38 -14.63
CA SER A 162 -19.30 0.08 -14.85
C SER A 162 -18.76 -0.92 -13.85
N LEU A 163 -19.67 -1.55 -13.10
CA LEU A 163 -19.38 -2.61 -12.14
C LEU A 163 -19.85 -3.96 -12.66
N ALA A 164 -19.06 -5.00 -12.44
CA ALA A 164 -19.40 -6.39 -12.74
C ALA A 164 -19.32 -7.20 -11.45
N THR A 165 -20.43 -7.79 -11.04
CA THR A 165 -20.51 -8.65 -9.85
C THR A 165 -20.52 -10.10 -10.29
N ILE A 166 -19.55 -10.86 -9.78
CA ILE A 166 -19.40 -12.28 -10.02
C ILE A 166 -19.62 -12.99 -8.69
N THR A 167 -20.60 -13.88 -8.63
CA THR A 167 -20.88 -14.70 -7.45
C THR A 167 -20.23 -16.06 -7.62
N LEU A 168 -19.44 -16.47 -6.64
CA LEU A 168 -18.81 -17.78 -6.59
C LEU A 168 -19.79 -18.79 -5.96
N SER A 169 -19.64 -20.08 -6.29
CA SER A 169 -20.49 -21.16 -5.77
C SER A 169 -20.45 -21.33 -4.24
N ASN A 170 -19.45 -20.76 -3.58
CA ASN A 170 -19.32 -20.71 -2.13
C ASN A 170 -19.98 -19.47 -1.50
N GLY A 171 -20.74 -18.69 -2.27
CA GLY A 171 -21.44 -17.48 -1.83
C GLY A 171 -20.58 -16.21 -1.78
N GLN A 172 -19.28 -16.30 -2.05
CA GLN A 172 -18.41 -15.11 -2.07
C GLN A 172 -18.64 -14.27 -3.33
N LEU A 173 -18.41 -12.97 -3.20
CA LEU A 173 -18.56 -12.01 -4.29
C LEU A 173 -17.21 -11.49 -4.75
N VAL A 174 -17.06 -11.38 -6.06
CA VAL A 174 -16.00 -10.64 -6.72
C VAL A 174 -16.64 -9.47 -7.45
N VAL A 175 -16.32 -8.25 -7.02
CA VAL A 175 -16.81 -7.01 -7.66
C VAL A 175 -15.66 -6.35 -8.38
N LEU A 176 -15.78 -6.25 -9.70
CA LEU A 176 -14.83 -5.55 -10.55
C LEU A 176 -15.43 -4.22 -10.97
N SER A 177 -14.58 -3.22 -11.05
CA SER A 177 -14.82 -1.92 -11.65
C SER A 177 -13.97 -1.79 -12.90
N LYS A 178 -14.55 -1.20 -13.95
CA LYS A 178 -13.88 -1.10 -15.25
C LYS A 178 -12.68 -0.15 -15.18
N GLN A 179 -12.79 0.96 -14.45
CA GLN A 179 -11.74 1.98 -14.35
C GLN A 179 -10.87 1.85 -13.09
N HIS A 180 -11.42 1.37 -11.98
CA HIS A 180 -10.78 1.34 -10.66
C HIS A 180 -10.27 -0.05 -10.24
N GLY A 181 -10.57 -1.10 -11.00
CA GLY A 181 -10.02 -2.45 -10.81
C GLY A 181 -10.86 -3.32 -9.89
N LEU A 182 -10.23 -4.18 -9.10
CA LEU A 182 -10.92 -5.08 -8.19
C LEU A 182 -11.38 -4.35 -6.91
N LEU A 183 -12.70 -4.19 -6.76
CA LEU A 183 -13.30 -3.52 -5.61
C LEU A 183 -13.56 -4.46 -4.43
N GLN A 184 -13.90 -5.71 -4.71
CA GLN A 184 -14.16 -6.71 -3.69
C GLN A 184 -13.73 -8.08 -4.18
N GLY A 185 -13.13 -8.88 -3.30
CA GLY A 185 -12.79 -10.26 -3.62
C GLY A 185 -12.47 -11.11 -2.38
N PRO A 186 -12.44 -12.44 -2.55
CA PRO A 186 -12.13 -13.36 -1.48
C PRO A 186 -10.65 -13.32 -1.11
N GLN A 187 -10.30 -13.55 0.16
CA GLN A 187 -8.91 -13.82 0.52
C GLN A 187 -8.47 -15.14 -0.13
N TRP A 188 -7.46 -15.06 -1.01
CA TRP A 188 -6.95 -16.24 -1.68
C TRP A 188 -5.93 -16.95 -0.79
N LEU A 189 -6.42 -17.61 0.27
CA LEU A 189 -5.71 -18.53 1.17
C LEU A 189 -6.61 -19.20 2.23
N THR A 190 -7.90 -18.87 2.30
CA THR A 190 -8.81 -19.38 3.35
C THR A 190 -10.08 -19.96 2.77
N LEU A 191 -10.00 -20.74 1.69
CA LEU A 191 -11.16 -21.47 1.18
C LEU A 191 -11.41 -22.68 2.10
N SER A 192 -12.02 -22.38 3.26
CA SER A 192 -12.61 -23.26 4.27
C SER A 192 -12.18 -24.74 4.23
N MET A 193 -11.15 -25.08 4.99
CA MET A 193 -11.20 -26.32 5.76
C MET A 193 -11.82 -25.95 7.12
N GLY A 194 -13.10 -26.28 7.35
CA GLY A 194 -13.71 -26.18 8.68
C GLY A 194 -14.86 -25.17 8.90
N GLY A 195 -15.63 -24.78 7.88
CA GLY A 195 -16.90 -24.06 8.09
C GLY A 195 -16.77 -22.58 8.49
N VAL A 196 -15.56 -22.03 8.56
CA VAL A 196 -15.34 -20.60 8.78
C VAL A 196 -15.46 -19.88 7.44
N ILE A 197 -16.41 -18.94 7.36
CA ILE A 197 -16.58 -18.07 6.18
C ILE A 197 -15.27 -17.29 5.99
N PRO A 198 -14.62 -17.40 4.81
CA PRO A 198 -13.39 -16.68 4.54
C PRO A 198 -13.64 -15.16 4.62
N PRO A 199 -12.71 -14.37 5.18
CA PRO A 199 -12.84 -12.92 5.16
C PRO A 199 -12.85 -12.41 3.70
N ASN A 200 -13.68 -11.39 3.47
CA ASN A 200 -13.73 -10.70 2.19
C ASN A 200 -12.89 -9.43 2.27
N TRP A 201 -12.14 -9.16 1.21
CA TRP A 201 -11.40 -7.93 1.05
C TRP A 201 -12.23 -6.94 0.26
N GLN A 202 -12.37 -5.74 0.80
CA GLN A 202 -13.05 -4.63 0.15
C GLN A 202 -12.06 -3.50 -0.06
N GLN A 203 -12.11 -2.88 -1.23
CA GLN A 203 -11.23 -1.79 -1.57
C GLN A 203 -11.57 -0.55 -0.73
N TYR A 204 -10.57 -0.01 -0.04
CA TYR A 204 -10.67 1.21 0.74
C TYR A 204 -10.38 2.42 -0.14
N GLY A 205 -11.45 2.97 -0.73
CA GLY A 205 -11.38 4.09 -1.65
C GLY A 205 -10.88 3.72 -3.05
N PRO A 206 -10.93 4.65 -4.02
CA PRO A 206 -10.47 4.41 -5.39
C PRO A 206 -8.97 4.16 -5.44
N SER A 207 -8.52 3.39 -6.43
CA SER A 207 -7.10 3.11 -6.61
C SER A 207 -6.35 4.39 -6.96
N THR A 208 -5.22 4.62 -6.30
CA THR A 208 -4.45 5.85 -6.43
C THR A 208 -3.24 5.65 -7.33
N ALA A 209 -2.94 6.59 -8.21
CA ALA A 209 -1.72 6.55 -9.03
C ALA A 209 -0.45 6.83 -8.19
N GLY A 210 0.69 6.31 -8.65
CA GLY A 210 1.99 6.53 -8.03
C GLY A 210 2.10 5.91 -6.64
N LEU A 211 2.48 6.71 -5.65
CA LEU A 211 2.72 6.28 -4.26
C LEU A 211 1.43 6.24 -3.41
N GLY A 212 0.34 6.81 -3.90
CA GLY A 212 -0.97 6.70 -3.28
C GLY A 212 -1.08 7.35 -1.89
N VAL A 213 -1.34 6.53 -0.88
CA VAL A 213 -1.37 6.93 0.54
C VAL A 213 0.04 7.16 1.11
N TYR A 214 1.07 6.61 0.46
CA TYR A 214 2.46 6.75 0.85
C TYR A 214 3.17 7.92 0.16
N ASP A 215 2.41 8.78 -0.53
CA ASP A 215 2.96 9.96 -1.19
C ASP A 215 3.56 10.92 -0.14
N PRO A 216 4.86 11.28 -0.25
CA PRO A 216 5.51 12.19 0.69
C PRO A 216 4.77 13.52 0.86
N ARG A 217 4.06 14.00 -0.17
CA ARG A 217 3.28 15.24 -0.09
C ARG A 217 2.15 15.16 0.92
N LYS A 218 1.55 13.97 1.08
CA LYS A 218 0.46 13.69 2.03
C LYS A 218 1.01 13.35 3.40
N LEU A 219 2.00 12.45 3.46
CA LEU A 219 2.61 12.03 4.73
C LEU A 219 3.30 13.18 5.45
N PHE A 220 3.94 14.09 4.68
CA PHE A 220 4.59 15.27 5.19
C PHE A 220 3.88 16.52 4.67
N ALA A 221 2.57 16.62 4.88
CA ALA A 221 1.75 17.79 4.56
C ALA A 221 2.00 18.99 5.51
N LEU A 222 3.27 19.21 5.86
CA LEU A 222 3.71 20.24 6.82
C LEU A 222 3.91 21.60 6.13
N GLY A 223 3.28 22.63 6.65
CA GLY A 223 3.50 24.03 6.30
C GLY A 223 4.77 24.61 6.92
N VAL A 224 5.16 25.81 6.46
CA VAL A 224 6.19 26.60 7.15
C VAL A 224 5.61 27.07 8.48
N GLY A 225 6.33 26.85 9.57
CA GLY A 225 5.90 27.14 10.92
C GLY A 225 5.42 25.92 11.69
N ASP A 226 5.03 24.83 11.00
CA ASP A 226 4.58 23.59 11.63
C ASP A 226 5.70 22.96 12.47
N GLU A 227 5.31 22.29 13.55
CA GLU A 227 6.21 21.73 14.55
C GLU A 227 5.99 20.21 14.73
N LEU A 228 7.09 19.48 14.91
CA LEU A 228 7.13 18.04 15.14
C LEU A 228 7.97 17.75 16.37
N GLY A 229 7.33 17.27 17.43
CA GLY A 229 7.98 16.82 18.66
C GLY A 229 8.29 15.32 18.63
N TYR A 230 9.44 14.94 19.15
CA TYR A 230 9.85 13.55 19.35
C TYR A 230 10.29 13.37 20.80
N GLN A 231 9.94 12.24 21.38
CA GLN A 231 10.58 11.79 22.61
C GLN A 231 11.87 11.07 22.27
N LEU A 232 12.98 11.49 22.88
CA LEU A 232 14.27 10.83 22.81
C LEU A 232 14.36 9.89 24.02
N THR A 233 13.73 8.72 23.92
CA THR A 233 13.93 7.64 24.87
C THR A 233 15.10 6.79 24.40
N ALA A 234 16.14 6.68 25.23
CA ALA A 234 17.15 5.65 25.02
C ALA A 234 16.47 4.28 25.24
N PRO A 235 16.71 3.27 24.39
CA PRO A 235 16.27 1.91 24.66
C PRO A 235 17.09 1.36 25.83
N TRP A 236 16.64 1.60 27.06
CA TRP A 236 17.31 1.13 28.26
C TRP A 236 16.48 0.05 28.96
N TYR A 237 17.09 -1.09 29.24
CA TYR A 237 16.45 -2.28 29.83
C TYR A 237 16.24 -2.20 31.35
N ALA A 238 16.35 -1.02 31.96
CA ALA A 238 16.13 -0.83 33.39
C ALA A 238 14.71 -0.30 33.67
N THR A 239 14.18 -0.65 34.83
CA THR A 239 12.85 -0.23 35.31
C THR A 239 12.73 1.27 35.61
N VAL A 240 13.85 2.01 35.60
CA VAL A 240 13.91 3.46 35.85
C VAL A 240 14.74 4.13 34.76
N SER A 241 14.16 5.13 34.08
CA SER A 241 14.86 5.90 33.06
C SER A 241 15.63 7.06 33.70
N CYS A 242 16.96 7.02 33.58
CA CYS A 242 17.84 8.05 34.14
C CYS A 242 17.92 9.32 33.31
N GLN A 243 17.43 9.26 32.06
CA GLN A 243 17.46 10.37 31.12
C GLN A 243 16.21 10.36 30.24
N HIS A 244 15.55 11.51 30.16
CA HIS A 244 14.45 11.75 29.25
C HIS A 244 14.83 12.92 28.35
N GLY A 245 14.81 12.71 27.04
CA GLY A 245 14.99 13.80 26.10
C GLY A 245 13.76 14.06 25.26
N TYR A 246 13.68 15.26 24.69
CA TYR A 246 12.77 15.59 23.62
C TYR A 246 13.53 16.30 22.51
N ARG A 247 13.09 16.11 21.27
CA ARG A 247 13.53 16.86 20.10
C ARG A 247 12.34 17.58 19.52
N LEU A 248 12.47 18.87 19.27
CA LEU A 248 11.48 19.61 18.49
C LEU A 248 12.08 19.94 17.12
N ARG A 249 11.24 19.88 16.08
CA ARG A 249 11.57 20.31 14.72
C ARG A 249 10.54 21.31 14.26
N ARG A 250 10.98 22.47 13.77
CA ARG A 250 10.11 23.47 13.16
C ARG A 250 10.44 23.63 11.70
N ILE A 251 9.45 23.48 10.84
CA ILE A 251 9.62 23.64 9.39
C ILE A 251 9.83 25.11 9.08
N VAL A 252 10.95 25.44 8.43
CA VAL A 252 11.30 26.81 8.05
C VAL A 252 11.16 27.06 6.55
N ALA A 253 11.19 26.00 5.73
CA ALA A 253 10.93 26.11 4.30
C ALA A 253 10.35 24.81 3.75
N ARG A 254 9.49 24.94 2.74
CA ARG A 254 8.94 23.84 1.94
C ARG A 254 9.12 24.16 0.47
N GLN A 255 9.74 23.25 -0.26
CA GLN A 255 9.91 23.34 -1.70
C GLN A 255 9.44 22.05 -2.36
N GLN A 256 8.61 22.17 -3.39
CA GLN A 256 8.12 21.04 -4.16
C GLN A 256 8.46 21.26 -5.64
N THR A 257 9.15 20.30 -6.25
CA THR A 257 9.38 20.21 -7.70
C THR A 257 8.46 19.14 -8.29
N ALA A 258 8.57 18.89 -9.60
CA ALA A 258 7.83 17.81 -10.25
C ALA A 258 8.14 16.42 -9.64
N ASP A 259 9.35 16.23 -9.12
CA ASP A 259 9.92 14.94 -8.74
C ASP A 259 10.45 14.89 -7.29
N SER A 260 10.47 16.01 -6.57
CA SER A 260 10.96 16.05 -5.18
C SER A 260 10.12 16.93 -4.25
N LEU A 261 10.07 16.51 -2.99
CA LEU A 261 9.63 17.35 -1.87
C LEU A 261 10.83 17.57 -0.94
N VAL A 262 11.08 18.82 -0.61
CA VAL A 262 12.15 19.24 0.28
C VAL A 262 11.56 20.05 1.42
N LEU A 263 11.87 19.65 2.65
CA LEU A 263 11.52 20.38 3.87
C LEU A 263 12.80 20.75 4.59
N SER A 264 13.01 22.04 4.82
CA SER A 264 14.08 22.53 5.69
C SER A 264 13.48 22.82 7.06
N TYR A 265 14.21 22.48 8.11
CA TYR A 265 13.74 22.66 9.48
C TYR A 265 14.87 23.17 10.37
N ARG A 266 14.49 23.81 11.48
CA ARG A 266 15.36 23.98 12.65
C ARG A 266 15.03 22.89 13.65
N GLU A 267 15.99 22.39 14.40
CA GLU A 267 15.80 21.40 15.45
C GLU A 267 16.61 21.73 16.68
N GLN A 268 16.09 21.36 17.86
CA GLN A 268 16.78 21.47 19.13
C GLN A 268 16.34 20.33 20.04
N ASP A 269 17.27 19.88 20.86
CA ASP A 269 17.08 18.80 21.82
C ASP A 269 17.09 19.39 23.23
N ILE A 270 16.19 18.91 24.08
CA ILE A 270 16.23 19.09 25.53
C ILE A 270 16.46 17.71 26.14
N ILE A 271 17.40 17.59 27.07
CA ILE A 271 17.67 16.34 27.79
C ILE A 271 17.60 16.65 29.28
N THR A 272 16.78 15.89 30.00
CA THR A 272 16.65 15.96 31.45
C THR A 272 17.23 14.69 32.06
N THR A 273 18.20 14.83 32.94
CA THR A 273 18.79 13.75 33.72
C THR A 273 18.17 13.73 35.12
N THR A 274 17.94 12.54 35.67
CA THR A 274 17.42 12.35 37.02
C THR A 274 18.45 11.64 37.91
N ASN A 275 18.34 11.80 39.22
CA ASN A 275 19.15 11.11 40.22
C ASN A 275 18.35 9.99 40.92
N ALA A 276 17.42 9.36 40.19
CA ALA A 276 16.64 8.24 40.72
C ALA A 276 17.58 7.09 41.15
N PRO A 277 17.11 6.15 42.01
CA PRO A 277 17.93 5.01 42.43
C PRO A 277 18.53 4.28 41.22
N ASN A 278 19.85 4.04 41.25
CA ASN A 278 20.67 3.49 40.14
C ASN A 278 21.00 4.44 38.97
N CYS A 279 20.67 5.73 39.09
CA CYS A 279 21.12 6.75 38.14
C CYS A 279 22.37 7.46 38.67
N SER A 280 23.50 7.27 37.99
CA SER A 280 24.71 8.06 38.25
C SER A 280 24.66 9.36 37.45
N GLY A 281 24.68 10.50 38.14
CA GLY A 281 24.71 11.80 37.49
C GLY A 281 24.12 12.92 38.34
N THR A 282 24.49 14.16 38.03
CA THR A 282 23.81 15.34 38.58
C THR A 282 22.48 15.51 37.83
N PRO A 283 21.35 15.65 38.55
CA PRO A 283 20.07 15.93 37.90
C PRO A 283 20.13 17.32 37.28
N GLY A 284 19.60 17.46 36.07
CA GLY A 284 19.65 18.73 35.36
C GLY A 284 18.98 18.66 34.00
N THR A 285 18.77 19.83 33.42
CA THR A 285 18.21 19.99 32.08
C THR A 285 19.24 20.67 31.20
N ALA A 286 19.57 20.04 30.08
CA ALA A 286 20.50 20.56 29.10
C ALA A 286 19.79 20.77 27.76
N TYR A 287 20.16 21.84 27.07
CA TYR A 287 19.69 22.17 25.73
C TYR A 287 20.81 21.99 24.73
N SER A 288 20.55 21.36 23.60
CA SER A 288 21.50 21.37 22.49
C SER A 288 21.45 22.72 21.77
N ALA A 289 22.47 23.03 20.97
CA ALA A 289 22.40 24.18 20.07
C ALA A 289 21.31 23.98 19.01
N VAL A 290 20.66 25.06 18.57
CA VAL A 290 19.74 25.02 17.43
C VAL A 290 20.50 24.60 16.18
N ARG A 291 20.07 23.50 15.56
CA ARG A 291 20.63 23.00 14.30
C ARG A 291 19.63 23.20 13.17
N THR A 292 20.14 23.37 11.95
CA THR A 292 19.31 23.29 10.74
C THR A 292 19.46 21.94 10.08
N GLY A 293 18.36 21.38 9.60
CA GLY A 293 18.35 20.13 8.86
C GLY A 293 17.46 20.21 7.62
N ARG A 294 17.53 19.16 6.81
CA ARG A 294 16.75 19.03 5.59
C ARG A 294 16.26 17.60 5.42
N TRP A 295 14.98 17.45 5.11
CA TRP A 295 14.42 16.23 4.56
C TRP A 295 14.22 16.39 3.07
N ALA A 296 14.61 15.37 2.32
CA ALA A 296 14.37 15.30 0.90
C ALA A 296 13.69 13.97 0.57
N PHE A 297 12.64 14.04 -0.24
CA PHE A 297 11.84 12.89 -0.65
C PHE A 297 11.72 12.88 -2.16
N SER A 298 11.91 11.71 -2.79
CA SER A 298 11.54 11.51 -4.19
C SER A 298 10.03 11.34 -4.30
N LEU A 299 9.36 12.14 -5.13
CA LEU A 299 7.95 11.99 -5.43
C LEU A 299 7.67 10.83 -6.40
N ARG A 300 8.72 10.32 -7.06
CA ARG A 300 8.62 9.15 -7.94
C ARG A 300 8.64 7.84 -7.16
N THR A 301 9.54 7.72 -6.18
CA THR A 301 9.79 6.46 -5.47
C THR A 301 9.41 6.50 -3.99
N GLY A 302 9.18 7.68 -3.41
CA GLY A 302 8.94 7.85 -1.97
C GLY A 302 10.23 7.76 -1.13
N ALA A 303 11.37 7.48 -1.76
CA ALA A 303 12.63 7.30 -1.06
C ALA A 303 13.14 8.61 -0.43
N SER A 304 13.75 8.49 0.74
CA SER A 304 14.44 9.56 1.43
C SER A 304 15.72 9.06 2.10
N PRO A 305 16.86 9.76 1.95
CA PRO A 305 18.08 9.43 2.70
C PRO A 305 17.88 9.52 4.21
N GLN A 306 17.04 10.45 4.67
CA GLN A 306 16.75 10.66 6.10
C GLN A 306 15.74 9.64 6.65
N TRP A 307 14.98 9.01 5.76
CA TRP A 307 13.97 8.01 6.09
C TRP A 307 14.17 6.73 5.25
N PRO A 308 15.24 5.96 5.51
CA PRO A 308 15.64 4.83 4.66
C PRO A 308 14.61 3.69 4.62
N PHE A 309 13.62 3.73 5.51
CA PHE A 309 12.54 2.74 5.62
C PHE A 309 11.21 3.20 5.03
N MET A 310 11.10 4.43 4.50
CA MET A 310 9.85 4.92 3.90
C MET A 310 9.41 4.07 2.70
N GLY A 311 10.34 3.58 1.89
CA GLY A 311 10.02 2.67 0.78
C GLY A 311 9.31 1.40 1.26
N LEU A 312 9.57 0.96 2.50
CA LEU A 312 8.91 -0.21 3.09
C LEU A 312 7.40 0.01 3.28
N LEU A 313 6.96 1.25 3.51
CA LEU A 313 5.54 1.59 3.62
C LEU A 313 4.82 1.34 2.30
N ALA A 314 5.48 1.55 1.16
CA ALA A 314 4.94 1.26 -0.17
C ALA A 314 4.86 -0.25 -0.51
N GLY A 315 4.96 -1.13 0.49
CA GLY A 315 4.90 -2.58 0.33
C GLY A 315 6.23 -3.21 -0.08
N GLU A 316 7.34 -2.49 0.09
CA GLU A 316 8.68 -3.00 -0.14
C GLU A 316 9.20 -3.73 1.11
N TYR A 317 10.14 -4.64 0.88
CA TYR A 317 10.88 -5.28 1.94
C TYR A 317 12.36 -5.20 1.62
N ARG A 318 13.19 -5.01 2.65
CA ARG A 318 14.63 -4.83 2.49
C ARG A 318 15.38 -5.74 3.44
N GLN A 319 16.41 -6.40 2.94
CA GLN A 319 17.33 -7.14 3.80
C GLN A 319 18.15 -6.13 4.60
N MET A 320 18.23 -6.34 5.90
CA MET A 320 19.09 -5.54 6.75
C MET A 320 20.55 -5.79 6.35
N PRO A 321 21.35 -4.76 6.06
CA PRO A 321 22.76 -4.93 5.71
C PRO A 321 23.50 -5.76 6.77
N GLY A 322 24.26 -6.76 6.34
CA GLY A 322 25.02 -7.66 7.23
C GLY A 322 24.16 -8.68 8.00
N SER A 323 22.88 -8.83 7.67
CA SER A 323 21.97 -9.77 8.33
C SER A 323 21.12 -10.53 7.31
N THR A 324 20.60 -11.70 7.67
CA THR A 324 19.60 -12.45 6.87
C THR A 324 18.17 -11.97 7.14
N VAL A 325 18.00 -11.03 8.08
CA VAL A 325 16.71 -10.48 8.48
C VAL A 325 16.17 -9.54 7.40
N TRP A 326 14.87 -9.67 7.12
CA TRP A 326 14.13 -8.81 6.20
C TRP A 326 13.21 -7.87 6.97
N LEU A 327 13.25 -6.58 6.63
CA LEU A 327 12.37 -5.55 7.15
C LEU A 327 11.21 -5.34 6.18
N THR A 328 10.00 -5.09 6.69
CA THR A 328 8.81 -4.71 5.90
C THR A 328 8.07 -3.61 6.63
N GLY A 329 7.29 -2.80 5.90
CA GLY A 329 6.36 -1.87 6.49
C GLY A 329 5.17 -2.63 7.09
N GLN A 330 4.77 -2.27 8.31
CA GLN A 330 3.45 -2.64 8.79
C GLN A 330 2.43 -1.73 8.11
N GLY A 331 1.28 -2.28 7.67
CA GLY A 331 0.19 -1.48 7.11
C GLY A 331 -0.26 -0.41 8.10
N TYR A 332 -0.97 0.62 7.62
CA TYR A 332 -1.44 1.69 8.51
C TYR A 332 -2.80 1.32 9.12
N ASP A 333 -2.99 1.70 10.39
CA ASP A 333 -4.19 1.44 11.19
C ASP A 333 -5.28 2.49 10.88
N LEU A 334 -6.53 2.05 10.72
CA LEU A 334 -7.69 2.95 10.52
C LEU A 334 -8.28 3.48 11.83
N ASN A 335 -8.07 2.77 12.94
CA ASN A 335 -8.55 3.16 14.26
C ASN A 335 -7.61 4.18 14.93
N LEU A 336 -7.24 5.20 14.17
CA LEU A 336 -6.81 6.49 14.72
C LEU A 336 -8.04 7.34 15.14
N SER A 337 -9.12 6.70 15.60
CA SER A 337 -10.22 7.36 16.33
C SER A 337 -9.73 7.89 17.69
N THR A 338 -8.58 7.41 18.14
CA THR A 338 -7.67 8.24 18.90
C THR A 338 -6.94 9.10 17.87
N GLY A 339 -7.21 10.40 17.80
CA GLY A 339 -6.40 11.38 17.06
C GLY A 339 -4.98 11.48 17.63
N SER A 340 -4.27 10.35 17.62
CA SER A 340 -3.36 9.93 18.67
C SER A 340 -2.15 9.20 18.10
N CYS A 341 -1.53 9.83 17.13
CA CYS A 341 -0.09 9.98 17.25
C CYS A 341 0.27 10.92 18.43
N LEU A 342 -0.74 11.58 19.03
CA LEU A 342 -0.64 12.64 20.02
C LEU A 342 -1.28 12.40 21.42
N LEU A 343 -2.00 11.31 21.76
CA LEU A 343 -2.47 11.13 23.16
C LEU A 343 -1.33 10.86 24.14
N GLU A 344 -0.16 10.44 23.64
CA GLU A 344 1.10 10.42 24.39
C GLU A 344 2.00 11.62 24.06
N ALA A 345 1.58 12.52 23.17
CA ALA A 345 2.34 13.73 22.90
C ALA A 345 2.13 14.74 24.01
N VAL A 346 3.17 14.91 24.81
CA VAL A 346 3.28 16.07 25.69
C VAL A 346 3.43 17.31 24.80
N PRO A 347 2.56 18.33 24.93
CA PRO A 347 2.73 19.59 24.19
C PRO A 347 4.03 20.25 24.64
N LEU A 348 5.04 20.22 23.77
CA LEU A 348 6.30 20.93 23.97
C LEU A 348 6.10 22.38 23.55
N ARG A 349 6.41 23.33 24.44
CA ARG A 349 6.30 24.76 24.13
C ARG A 349 7.55 25.23 23.38
N PHE A 350 7.33 26.01 22.32
CA PHE A 350 8.40 26.65 21.53
C PHE A 350 9.44 27.38 22.40
N LEU A 351 9.01 28.12 23.43
CA LEU A 351 9.91 28.83 24.36
C LEU A 351 10.72 27.92 25.28
N GLY A 352 10.32 26.66 25.46
CA GLY A 352 10.99 25.70 26.34
C GLY A 352 11.92 24.74 25.61
N VAL A 353 11.93 24.73 24.27
CA VAL A 353 12.90 23.93 23.48
C VAL A 353 13.70 24.80 22.53
N TYR A 354 13.20 25.95 22.06
CA TYR A 354 13.86 26.88 21.13
C TYR A 354 14.25 28.25 21.68
N GLY A 355 14.21 28.46 23.01
CA GLY A 355 14.79 29.66 23.65
C GLY A 355 15.52 29.26 24.92
N ALA A 356 16.68 29.81 25.28
CA ALA A 356 17.22 31.17 25.06
C ALA A 356 17.54 31.61 23.64
#